data_AF-A0A409YNA6-F1
#
_entry.id   AF-A0A409YNA6-F1
#
_cell.length_a   1.000
_cell.length_b   1.000
_cell.length_c   1.000
_cell.angle_alpha   90.00
_cell.angle_beta   90.00
_cell.angle_gamma   90.00
#
_symmetry.space_group_name_H-M   'P 1'
#
loop_
_entity.id
_entity.type
_entity.pdbx_description
1 polymer ?
#
loop_
_entity_poly.entity_id
_entity_poly.type
_entity_poly.pdbx_seq_one_letter_code
_entity_poly.pdbx_strand_id
1 'polypeptide(L)'
;MRLHELHAKLGLRTHLLLGATGSGKSSFIEALAGKNHQLGISGSTLESVTQDVQVFKVVNMEWKWVGGDSEPVLIVDTPGFSDSKMSEVEIVNKVNQWIKKHDRIDHIYYFCRITDTRIPGSAWRLMKIIKSLGINPKGLKIITSMWDTIGTDGALKRAEGHFSQLRDVIWKDEIEEGASIVKFENTQSSAIEILTGITYWAYVLSYTFGSQRNSLIAQLVFPELLDRIQNSQQERQAYLDDRIRLLSNPDPDLESTLMHSHRDVDERLANYIHQLVEFGTPPEGVNVNPQSIAYQSLLNITLDSQKFVHTIEKALSQLPSLPSSTLRKTELKKTLRVAIGDYITTYVSLHTLAAPPFGSPPFTPTVKLTTADHIKLKSLMKAKQLQLRWNAR
;
A
#
# COMPACT_ATOMS: atom_id res chain seq x y z
N MET A 1 16.32 -26.07 5.79
CA MET A 1 15.79 -25.31 4.63
C MET A 1 16.32 -23.89 4.71
N ARG A 2 17.18 -23.46 3.79
CA ARG A 2 17.67 -22.07 3.71
C ARG A 2 17.09 -21.43 2.46
N LEU A 3 16.26 -20.41 2.64
CA LEU A 3 15.84 -19.50 1.58
C LEU A 3 17.06 -18.66 1.20
N HIS A 4 17.64 -18.93 0.03
CA HIS A 4 18.64 -18.04 -0.56
C HIS A 4 17.91 -17.09 -1.50
N GLU A 5 18.02 -15.77 -1.26
CA GLU A 5 17.70 -14.74 -2.24
C GLU A 5 18.53 -15.01 -3.50
N LEU A 6 17.84 -15.49 -4.54
CA LEU A 6 18.45 -15.80 -5.84
C LEU A 6 18.45 -14.53 -6.68
N HIS A 7 19.65 -13.99 -6.97
CA HIS A 7 19.85 -13.03 -8.04
C HIS A 7 19.50 -13.72 -9.37
N ALA A 8 18.48 -13.21 -10.07
CA ALA A 8 17.86 -13.86 -11.21
C ALA A 8 18.80 -14.00 -12.42
N LYS A 9 18.94 -15.24 -12.91
CA LYS A 9 19.36 -15.53 -14.30
C LYS A 9 18.09 -15.59 -15.16
N LEU A 10 18.18 -15.03 -16.37
CA LEU A 10 17.14 -15.07 -17.40
C LEU A 10 16.75 -16.54 -17.71
N GLY A 11 15.45 -16.86 -17.68
CA GLY A 11 14.90 -18.16 -18.07
C GLY A 11 14.10 -18.93 -17.01
N LEU A 12 13.79 -18.35 -15.85
CA LEU A 12 13.06 -19.06 -14.78
C LEU A 12 11.54 -18.89 -14.91
N ARG A 13 10.76 -19.93 -14.58
CA ARG A 13 9.29 -19.89 -14.63
C ARG A 13 8.73 -19.19 -13.41
N THR A 14 8.01 -18.09 -13.60
CA THR A 14 7.56 -17.22 -12.51
C THR A 14 6.04 -17.17 -12.40
N HIS A 15 5.54 -17.42 -11.19
CA HIS A 15 4.14 -17.34 -10.81
C HIS A 15 3.94 -16.13 -9.89
N LEU A 16 3.32 -15.06 -10.41
CA LEU A 16 3.04 -13.84 -9.67
C LEU A 16 1.75 -14.01 -8.86
N LEU A 17 1.83 -13.84 -7.54
CA LEU A 17 0.66 -13.90 -6.66
C LEU A 17 0.06 -12.50 -6.54
N LEU A 18 -1.21 -12.34 -6.91
CA LEU A 18 -1.96 -11.09 -6.75
C LEU A 18 -3.20 -11.35 -5.89
N GLY A 19 -3.62 -10.37 -5.11
CA GLY A 19 -4.78 -10.51 -4.23
C GLY A 19 -4.76 -9.49 -3.11
N ALA A 20 -5.91 -9.26 -2.49
CA ALA A 20 -6.02 -8.34 -1.36
C ALA A 20 -5.17 -8.78 -0.15
N THR A 21 -4.89 -7.88 0.79
CA THR A 21 -4.34 -8.24 2.10
C THR A 21 -5.27 -9.26 2.76
N GLY A 22 -4.69 -10.35 3.30
CA GLY A 22 -5.45 -11.46 3.89
C GLY A 22 -6.11 -12.43 2.89
N SER A 23 -5.84 -12.33 1.58
CA SER A 23 -6.46 -13.24 0.58
C SER A 23 -5.88 -14.67 0.54
N GLY A 24 -4.84 -14.96 1.33
CA GLY A 24 -4.21 -16.30 1.39
C GLY A 24 -2.96 -16.49 0.53
N LYS A 25 -2.37 -15.42 -0.03
CA LYS A 25 -1.12 -15.48 -0.81
C LYS A 25 0.04 -16.10 -0.02
N SER A 26 0.33 -15.55 1.16
CA SER A 26 1.43 -16.04 2.01
C SER A 26 1.12 -17.42 2.60
N SER A 27 -0.15 -17.70 2.94
CA SER A 27 -0.59 -19.05 3.37
C SER A 27 -0.38 -20.11 2.28
N PHE A 28 -0.55 -19.75 1.01
CA PHE A 28 -0.24 -20.65 -0.11
C PHE A 28 1.25 -21.00 -0.17
N ILE A 29 2.13 -20.02 0.04
CA ILE A 29 3.59 -20.26 0.08
C ILE A 29 3.98 -21.12 1.28
N GLU A 30 3.38 -20.86 2.45
CA GLU A 30 3.62 -21.69 3.63
C GLU A 30 3.10 -23.12 3.45
N ALA A 31 1.94 -23.29 2.83
CA ALA A 31 1.41 -24.61 2.50
C ALA A 31 2.38 -25.37 1.57
N LEU A 32 3.01 -24.70 0.59
CA LEU A 32 4.02 -25.31 -0.27
C LEU A 32 5.27 -25.76 0.51
N ALA A 33 5.73 -24.96 1.47
CA ALA A 33 6.88 -25.29 2.32
C ALA A 33 6.65 -26.56 3.18
N GLY A 34 5.38 -26.84 3.50
CA GLY A 34 4.94 -28.02 4.24
C GLY A 34 5.04 -27.86 5.75
N LYS A 35 4.41 -28.79 6.49
CA LYS A 35 4.18 -28.68 7.94
C LYS A 35 5.44 -28.53 8.81
N ASN A 36 6.61 -28.94 8.30
CA ASN A 36 7.88 -28.90 9.02
C ASN A 36 8.65 -27.58 8.80
N HIS A 37 8.08 -26.63 8.07
CA HIS A 37 8.75 -25.42 7.63
C HIS A 37 7.83 -24.21 7.82
N GLN A 38 7.84 -23.63 9.02
CA GLN A 38 7.18 -22.35 9.26
C GLN A 38 8.08 -21.23 8.75
N LEU A 39 7.65 -20.57 7.68
CA LEU A 39 8.33 -19.40 7.13
C LEU A 39 8.02 -18.13 7.93
N GLY A 40 6.93 -18.12 8.70
CA GLY A 40 6.51 -16.97 9.49
C GLY A 40 6.05 -15.79 8.63
N ILE A 41 5.66 -16.06 7.38
CA ILE A 41 5.21 -15.06 6.41
C ILE A 41 3.69 -14.98 6.36
N SER A 42 2.98 -16.02 6.84
CA SER A 42 1.55 -15.96 7.12
C SER A 42 1.33 -15.57 8.59
N GLY A 43 1.15 -14.28 8.83
CA GLY A 43 0.82 -13.74 10.15
C GLY A 43 -0.69 -13.53 10.29
N SER A 44 -1.25 -13.83 11.46
CA SER A 44 -2.62 -13.42 11.84
C SER A 44 -2.69 -11.95 12.32
N THR A 45 -1.70 -11.13 11.95
CA THR A 45 -1.63 -9.72 12.33
C THR A 45 -2.59 -8.91 11.47
N LEU A 46 -3.19 -7.86 12.06
CA LEU A 46 -4.09 -6.95 11.35
C LEU A 46 -3.35 -6.09 10.31
N GLU A 47 -2.03 -5.95 10.42
CA GLU A 47 -1.17 -5.26 9.46
C GLU A 47 -0.57 -6.25 8.44
N SER A 48 -0.42 -5.82 7.19
CA SER A 48 0.20 -6.63 6.13
C SER A 48 1.65 -6.95 6.48
N VAL A 49 2.00 -8.23 6.44
CA VAL A 49 3.37 -8.72 6.70
C VAL A 49 4.28 -8.49 5.50
N THR A 50 3.77 -8.63 4.27
CA THR A 50 4.54 -8.45 3.05
C THR A 50 4.53 -6.98 2.60
N GLN A 51 5.67 -6.31 2.68
CA GLN A 51 5.87 -4.88 2.32
C GLN A 51 6.65 -4.68 1.01
N ASP A 52 7.32 -5.72 0.51
CA ASP A 52 8.07 -5.71 -0.74
C ASP A 52 7.79 -6.98 -1.55
N VAL A 53 8.08 -6.94 -2.85
CA VAL A 53 7.96 -8.12 -3.72
C VAL A 53 9.08 -9.10 -3.36
N GLN A 54 8.69 -10.34 -3.02
CA GLN A 54 9.60 -11.39 -2.58
C GLN A 54 9.54 -12.59 -3.53
N VAL A 55 10.68 -13.24 -3.77
CA VAL A 55 10.77 -14.39 -4.68
C VAL A 55 11.13 -15.64 -3.89
N PHE A 56 10.32 -16.67 -4.03
CA PHE A 56 10.50 -17.98 -3.41
C PHE A 56 10.73 -19.04 -4.48
N LYS A 57 11.82 -19.80 -4.35
CA LYS A 57 12.05 -20.98 -5.19
C LYS A 57 11.36 -22.18 -4.56
N VAL A 58 10.53 -22.89 -5.33
CA VAL A 58 10.00 -24.18 -4.90
C VAL A 58 11.09 -25.24 -5.06
N VAL A 59 11.57 -25.77 -3.94
CA VAL A 59 12.61 -26.81 -3.93
C VAL A 59 11.95 -28.17 -4.19
N ASN A 60 12.62 -29.04 -4.95
CA ASN A 60 12.13 -30.36 -5.38
C ASN A 60 10.97 -30.34 -6.38
N MET A 61 10.69 -29.18 -6.98
CA MET A 61 9.84 -29.07 -8.15
C MET A 61 10.60 -28.33 -9.24
N GLU A 62 10.72 -28.99 -10.39
CA GLU A 62 11.32 -28.43 -11.59
C GLU A 62 10.44 -28.80 -12.78
N TRP A 63 10.30 -27.87 -13.71
CA TRP A 63 9.57 -28.09 -14.95
C TRP A 63 10.51 -28.62 -16.00
N LYS A 64 10.17 -29.78 -16.57
CA LYS A 64 10.91 -30.38 -17.67
C LYS A 64 10.20 -30.10 -18.98
N TRP A 65 10.86 -29.36 -19.87
CA TRP A 65 10.40 -29.23 -21.25
C TRP A 65 10.59 -30.54 -22.00
N VAL A 66 9.67 -30.86 -22.92
CA VAL A 66 9.86 -31.99 -23.84
C VAL A 66 11.06 -31.68 -24.73
N GLY A 67 12.20 -32.33 -24.46
CA GLY A 67 13.46 -32.13 -25.18
C GLY A 67 14.32 -30.95 -24.70
N GLY A 68 14.05 -30.37 -23.53
CA GLY A 68 14.82 -29.24 -22.97
C GLY A 68 15.27 -29.43 -21.53
N ASP A 69 15.97 -28.43 -21.00
CA ASP A 69 16.47 -28.42 -19.62
C ASP A 69 15.35 -28.26 -18.58
N SER A 70 15.65 -28.71 -17.36
CA SER A 70 14.80 -28.58 -16.18
C SER A 70 14.87 -27.13 -15.66
N GLU A 71 13.74 -26.44 -15.58
CA GLU A 71 13.64 -25.07 -15.08
C GLU A 71 13.04 -25.04 -13.66
N PRO A 72 13.60 -24.26 -12.72
CA PRO A 72 13.03 -24.12 -11.39
C PRO A 72 11.73 -23.32 -11.41
N VAL A 73 10.85 -23.63 -10.46
CA VAL A 73 9.61 -22.87 -10.22
C VAL A 73 9.87 -21.76 -9.22
N LEU A 74 9.51 -20.53 -9.62
CA LEU A 74 9.55 -19.35 -8.76
C LEU A 74 8.13 -18.87 -8.46
N ILE A 75 7.85 -18.67 -7.18
CA ILE A 75 6.68 -17.96 -6.68
C ILE A 75 7.09 -16.54 -6.34
N VAL A 76 6.33 -15.56 -6.81
CA VAL A 76 6.59 -14.14 -6.57
C VAL A 76 5.46 -13.61 -5.70
N ASP A 77 5.72 -13.48 -4.41
CA ASP A 77 4.78 -12.89 -3.46
C ASP A 77 4.80 -11.37 -3.61
N THR A 78 3.62 -10.76 -3.59
CA THR A 78 3.48 -9.30 -3.65
C THR A 78 2.80 -8.78 -2.39
N PRO A 79 3.05 -7.51 -2.02
CA PRO A 79 2.19 -6.82 -1.07
C PRO A 79 0.71 -6.95 -1.46
N GLY A 80 -0.16 -7.02 -0.47
CA GLY A 80 -1.59 -7.15 -0.69
C GLY A 80 -2.22 -5.85 -1.20
N PHE A 81 -3.10 -5.95 -2.19
CA PHE A 81 -3.97 -4.83 -2.55
C PHE A 81 -4.95 -4.52 -1.41
N SER A 82 -5.56 -3.33 -1.41
CA SER A 82 -6.41 -2.88 -0.29
C SER A 82 -5.67 -2.83 1.06
N ASP A 83 -4.37 -2.57 1.05
CA ASP A 83 -3.60 -2.38 2.27
C ASP A 83 -4.00 -1.08 3.00
N SER A 84 -3.91 -1.07 4.33
CA SER A 84 -4.30 0.09 5.14
C SER A 84 -3.33 1.26 5.04
N LYS A 85 -2.05 0.99 4.75
CA LYS A 85 -0.96 1.98 4.70
C LYS A 85 -0.38 2.16 3.30
N MET A 86 -0.33 1.09 2.49
CA MET A 86 0.23 1.12 1.14
C MET A 86 -0.85 1.44 0.09
N SER A 87 -0.58 2.39 -0.80
CA SER A 87 -1.48 2.72 -1.91
C SER A 87 -1.40 1.68 -3.03
N GLU A 88 -2.44 1.61 -3.87
CA GLU A 88 -2.37 0.72 -5.04
C GLU A 88 -1.34 1.19 -6.07
N VAL A 89 -1.08 2.50 -6.16
CA VAL A 89 0.00 3.07 -6.99
C VAL A 89 1.34 2.50 -6.57
N GLU A 90 1.61 2.45 -5.26
CA GLU A 90 2.86 1.91 -4.73
C GLU A 90 3.01 0.41 -5.02
N ILE A 91 1.94 -0.37 -4.80
CA ILE A 91 1.95 -1.83 -5.08
C ILE A 91 2.22 -2.08 -6.56
N VAL A 92 1.48 -1.40 -7.45
CA VAL A 92 1.67 -1.51 -8.90
C VAL A 92 3.09 -1.11 -9.30
N ASN A 93 3.65 -0.05 -8.71
CA ASN A 93 5.02 0.37 -8.99
C ASN A 93 6.05 -0.68 -8.55
N LYS A 94 5.91 -1.27 -7.35
CA LYS A 94 6.79 -2.34 -6.87
C LYS A 94 6.75 -3.56 -7.79
N VAL A 95 5.55 -3.98 -8.20
CA VAL A 95 5.35 -5.08 -9.15
C VAL A 95 5.96 -4.75 -10.51
N ASN A 96 5.71 -3.56 -11.05
CA ASN A 96 6.27 -3.10 -12.33
C ASN A 96 7.80 -3.05 -12.31
N GLN A 97 8.40 -2.54 -11.23
CA GLN A 97 9.85 -2.50 -11.07
C GLN A 97 10.45 -3.90 -11.01
N TRP A 98 9.79 -4.83 -10.33
CA TRP A 98 10.22 -6.23 -10.31
C TRP A 98 10.16 -6.84 -11.72
N ILE A 99 9.08 -6.63 -12.45
CA ILE A 99 8.87 -7.18 -13.80
C ILE A 99 9.89 -6.64 -14.79
N LYS A 100 10.16 -5.32 -14.76
CA LYS A 100 11.20 -4.67 -15.58
C LYS A 100 12.62 -5.21 -15.36
N LYS A 101 12.90 -5.80 -14.19
CA LYS A 101 14.22 -6.37 -13.87
C LYS A 101 14.35 -7.84 -14.29
N HIS A 102 13.22 -8.54 -14.43
CA HIS A 102 13.19 -9.99 -14.60
C HIS A 102 12.66 -10.41 -15.98
N ASP A 103 12.17 -9.46 -16.78
CA ASP A 103 11.74 -9.57 -18.18
C ASP A 103 10.74 -10.70 -18.48
N ARG A 104 10.09 -11.29 -17.48
CA ARG A 104 9.13 -12.39 -17.70
C ARG A 104 8.18 -12.59 -16.53
N ILE A 105 6.89 -12.77 -16.86
CA ILE A 105 5.88 -13.42 -16.03
C ILE A 105 5.20 -14.49 -16.87
N ASP A 106 5.17 -15.72 -16.36
CA ASP A 106 4.48 -16.83 -17.02
C ASP A 106 3.06 -17.00 -16.52
N HIS A 107 2.82 -16.82 -15.22
CA HIS A 107 1.50 -17.03 -14.62
C HIS A 107 1.14 -15.92 -13.65
N ILE A 108 -0.15 -15.58 -13.62
CA ILE A 108 -0.75 -14.75 -12.57
C ILE A 108 -1.75 -15.58 -11.80
N TYR A 109 -1.53 -15.65 -10.50
CA TYR A 109 -2.40 -16.32 -9.55
C TYR A 109 -3.17 -15.26 -8.77
N TYR A 110 -4.45 -15.12 -9.06
CA TYR A 110 -5.33 -14.18 -8.39
C TYR A 110 -6.04 -14.84 -7.21
N PHE A 111 -5.71 -14.42 -5.98
CA PHE A 111 -6.31 -14.93 -4.75
C PHE A 111 -7.49 -14.08 -4.31
N CYS A 112 -8.63 -14.73 -4.04
CA CYS A 112 -9.79 -14.14 -3.39
C CYS A 112 -10.34 -15.07 -2.30
N ARG A 113 -10.88 -14.49 -1.22
CA ARG A 113 -11.49 -15.25 -0.12
C ARG A 113 -12.89 -15.71 -0.54
N ILE A 114 -13.21 -16.99 -0.40
CA ILE A 114 -14.54 -17.48 -0.75
C ILE A 114 -15.63 -17.07 0.27
N THR A 115 -15.18 -16.76 1.49
CA THR A 115 -16.04 -16.40 2.63
C THR A 115 -16.62 -14.99 2.56
N ASP A 116 -16.16 -14.16 1.62
CA ASP A 116 -16.69 -12.80 1.45
C ASP A 116 -18.12 -12.84 0.93
N THR A 117 -19.02 -12.14 1.62
CA THR A 117 -20.45 -12.07 1.27
C THR A 117 -20.74 -11.19 0.06
N ARG A 118 -19.77 -10.35 -0.31
CA ARG A 118 -19.84 -9.43 -1.45
C ARG A 118 -18.43 -9.12 -1.94
N ILE A 119 -18.29 -8.81 -3.22
CA ILE A 119 -17.03 -8.36 -3.79
C ILE A 119 -16.89 -6.86 -3.50
N PRO A 120 -15.91 -6.42 -2.69
CA PRO A 120 -15.70 -5.01 -2.41
C PRO A 120 -15.22 -4.27 -3.66
N GLY A 121 -15.44 -2.95 -3.71
CA GLY A 121 -15.03 -2.12 -4.85
C GLY A 121 -13.52 -2.21 -5.16
N SER A 122 -12.69 -2.38 -4.13
CA SER A 122 -11.24 -2.57 -4.30
C SER A 122 -10.88 -3.92 -4.93
N ALA A 123 -11.62 -5.00 -4.63
CA ALA A 123 -11.45 -6.28 -5.31
C ALA A 123 -11.87 -6.19 -6.78
N TRP A 124 -12.99 -5.51 -7.08
CA TRP A 124 -13.38 -5.21 -8.46
C TRP A 124 -12.32 -4.41 -9.22
N ARG A 125 -11.71 -3.42 -8.58
CA ARG A 125 -10.62 -2.64 -9.17
C ARG A 125 -9.40 -3.51 -9.44
N LEU A 126 -8.99 -4.36 -8.51
CA LEU A 126 -7.90 -5.33 -8.74
C LEU A 126 -8.21 -6.29 -9.89
N MET A 127 -9.45 -6.80 -9.99
CA MET A 127 -9.86 -7.62 -11.15
C MET A 127 -9.69 -6.84 -12.46
N LYS A 128 -10.11 -5.57 -12.51
CA LYS A 128 -9.90 -4.69 -13.69
C LYS A 128 -8.42 -4.45 -13.99
N ILE A 129 -7.58 -4.28 -12.97
CA ILE A 129 -6.12 -4.17 -13.13
C ILE A 129 -5.59 -5.45 -13.79
N ILE A 130 -5.94 -6.63 -13.27
CA ILE A 130 -5.51 -7.93 -13.81
C ILE A 130 -5.95 -8.08 -15.27
N LYS A 131 -7.21 -7.78 -15.60
CA LYS A 131 -7.72 -7.82 -16.98
C LYS A 131 -6.97 -6.83 -17.89
N SER A 132 -6.60 -5.66 -17.35
CA SER A 132 -5.83 -4.62 -18.06
C SER A 132 -4.36 -4.98 -18.28
N LEU A 133 -3.82 -5.98 -17.56
CA LEU A 133 -2.49 -6.53 -17.83
C LEU A 133 -2.44 -7.22 -19.20
N GLY A 134 -3.59 -7.65 -19.74
CA GLY A 134 -3.72 -8.29 -21.05
C GLY A 134 -2.86 -9.54 -21.16
N ILE A 135 -2.83 -10.31 -20.07
CA ILE A 135 -2.20 -11.62 -20.00
C ILE A 135 -2.99 -12.63 -20.82
N ASN A 136 -2.31 -13.64 -21.38
CA ASN A 136 -2.99 -14.78 -21.96
C ASN A 136 -3.85 -15.44 -20.87
N PRO A 137 -5.17 -15.62 -21.05
CA PRO A 137 -6.04 -16.22 -20.05
C PRO A 137 -5.55 -17.60 -19.60
N LYS A 138 -4.87 -18.37 -20.46
CA LYS A 138 -4.24 -19.66 -20.09
C LYS A 138 -3.16 -19.53 -18.99
N GLY A 139 -2.57 -18.35 -18.84
CA GLY A 139 -1.63 -18.01 -17.77
C GLY A 139 -2.32 -17.45 -16.51
N LEU A 140 -3.64 -17.25 -16.51
CA LEU A 140 -4.41 -16.76 -15.38
C LEU A 140 -5.04 -17.93 -14.60
N LYS A 141 -4.81 -17.94 -13.29
CA LYS A 141 -5.46 -18.85 -12.35
C LYS A 141 -6.14 -18.07 -11.24
N ILE A 142 -7.45 -18.21 -11.12
CA ILE A 142 -8.26 -17.66 -10.04
C ILE A 142 -8.27 -18.69 -8.90
N ILE A 143 -7.74 -18.31 -7.75
CA ILE A 143 -7.58 -19.18 -6.58
C ILE A 143 -8.50 -18.68 -5.48
N THR A 144 -9.50 -19.50 -5.14
CA THR A 144 -10.39 -19.22 -4.02
C THR A 144 -9.84 -19.84 -2.74
N SER A 145 -9.66 -19.04 -1.69
CA SER A 145 -9.06 -19.46 -0.41
C SER A 145 -10.06 -19.46 0.74
N MET A 146 -9.62 -19.87 1.94
CA MET A 146 -10.39 -19.92 3.19
C MET A 146 -11.48 -21.00 3.24
N TRP A 147 -11.40 -22.01 2.37
CA TRP A 147 -12.33 -23.16 2.37
C TRP A 147 -12.28 -23.94 3.70
N ASP A 148 -11.09 -24.03 4.29
CA ASP A 148 -10.80 -24.67 5.57
C ASP A 148 -11.43 -23.96 6.78
N THR A 149 -11.89 -22.72 6.61
CA THR A 149 -12.52 -21.93 7.69
C THR A 149 -14.05 -22.12 7.76
N ILE A 150 -14.64 -22.85 6.81
CA ILE A 150 -16.09 -23.02 6.69
C ILE A 150 -16.56 -24.17 7.60
N GLY A 151 -17.21 -23.83 8.71
CA GLY A 151 -17.64 -24.82 9.71
C GLY A 151 -19.09 -25.31 9.60
N THR A 152 -19.92 -24.79 8.68
CA THR A 152 -21.35 -25.15 8.60
C THR A 152 -21.80 -25.43 7.17
N ASP A 153 -22.73 -26.37 6.99
CA ASP A 153 -23.30 -26.73 5.68
C ASP A 153 -23.94 -25.52 4.97
N GLY A 154 -24.59 -24.64 5.73
CA GLY A 154 -25.18 -23.42 5.19
C GLY A 154 -24.13 -22.45 4.65
N ALA A 155 -23.00 -22.30 5.33
CA ALA A 155 -21.89 -21.48 4.86
C ALA A 155 -21.18 -22.13 3.65
N LEU A 156 -21.03 -23.46 3.65
CA LEU A 156 -20.47 -24.19 2.52
C LEU A 156 -21.32 -24.03 1.26
N LYS A 157 -22.64 -24.20 1.35
CA LYS A 157 -23.56 -23.98 0.23
C LYS A 157 -23.45 -22.56 -0.33
N ARG A 158 -23.29 -21.54 0.52
CA ARG A 158 -23.07 -20.16 0.07
C ARG A 158 -21.72 -20.00 -0.63
N ALA A 159 -20.65 -20.56 -0.08
CA ALA A 159 -19.31 -20.51 -0.66
C ALA A 159 -19.27 -21.21 -2.03
N GLU A 160 -19.90 -22.37 -2.18
CA GLU A 160 -20.06 -23.04 -3.48
C GLU A 160 -20.84 -22.17 -4.47
N GLY A 161 -21.91 -21.51 -4.02
CA GLY A 161 -22.65 -20.54 -4.83
C GLY A 161 -21.78 -19.37 -5.30
N HIS A 162 -20.93 -18.80 -4.41
CA HIS A 162 -19.98 -17.76 -4.78
C HIS A 162 -18.92 -18.27 -5.76
N PHE A 163 -18.44 -19.51 -5.60
CA PHE A 163 -17.49 -20.13 -6.51
C PHE A 163 -18.07 -20.25 -7.92
N SER A 164 -19.32 -20.73 -8.03
CA SER A 164 -20.05 -20.77 -9.30
C SER A 164 -20.25 -19.37 -9.89
N GLN A 165 -20.61 -18.35 -9.10
CA GLN A 165 -20.73 -16.98 -9.60
C GLN A 165 -19.41 -16.41 -10.11
N LEU A 166 -18.30 -16.67 -9.40
CA LEU A 166 -16.96 -16.28 -9.86
C LEU A 166 -16.64 -16.93 -11.21
N ARG A 167 -16.94 -18.22 -11.36
CA ARG A 167 -16.67 -18.99 -12.59
C ARG A 167 -17.56 -18.59 -13.75
N ASP A 168 -18.88 -18.58 -13.53
CA ASP A 168 -19.89 -18.57 -14.60
C ASP A 168 -20.37 -17.17 -14.96
N VAL A 169 -20.03 -16.15 -14.15
CA VAL A 169 -20.49 -14.77 -14.37
C VAL A 169 -19.33 -13.79 -14.40
N ILE A 170 -18.45 -13.80 -13.39
CA ILE A 170 -17.45 -12.73 -13.21
C ILE A 170 -16.21 -12.93 -14.08
N TRP A 171 -15.72 -14.17 -14.12
CA TRP A 171 -14.55 -14.58 -14.90
C TRP A 171 -14.93 -15.44 -16.11
N LYS A 172 -16.22 -15.44 -16.49
CA LYS A 172 -16.77 -16.29 -17.54
C LYS A 172 -15.94 -16.20 -18.82
N ASP A 173 -15.74 -14.99 -19.32
CA ASP A 173 -15.04 -14.74 -20.57
C ASP A 173 -13.58 -15.22 -20.50
N GLU A 174 -12.87 -14.92 -19.41
CA GLU A 174 -11.48 -15.39 -19.23
C GLU A 174 -11.40 -16.91 -19.12
N ILE A 175 -12.37 -17.55 -18.48
CA ILE A 175 -12.43 -19.01 -18.33
C ILE A 175 -12.74 -19.69 -19.67
N GLU A 176 -13.66 -19.14 -20.46
CA GLU A 176 -13.95 -19.60 -21.82
C GLU A 176 -12.71 -19.48 -22.73
N GLU A 177 -11.85 -18.49 -22.49
CA GLU A 177 -10.56 -18.31 -23.18
C GLU A 177 -9.39 -19.15 -22.60
N GLY A 178 -9.64 -19.91 -21.53
CA GLY A 178 -8.71 -20.91 -20.99
C GLY A 178 -8.09 -20.57 -19.64
N ALA A 179 -8.53 -19.51 -18.95
CA ALA A 179 -8.23 -19.33 -17.53
C ALA A 179 -8.83 -20.46 -16.69
N SER A 180 -8.24 -20.70 -15.53
CA SER A 180 -8.73 -21.72 -14.60
C SER A 180 -9.15 -21.10 -13.27
N ILE A 181 -10.17 -21.67 -12.64
CA ILE A 181 -10.57 -21.35 -11.27
C ILE A 181 -10.47 -22.60 -10.40
N VAL A 182 -9.84 -22.47 -9.24
CA VAL A 182 -9.51 -23.60 -8.35
C VAL A 182 -9.73 -23.25 -6.88
N LYS A 183 -9.89 -24.28 -6.05
CA LYS A 183 -10.03 -24.17 -4.60
C LYS A 183 -8.68 -24.42 -3.93
N PHE A 184 -8.25 -23.50 -3.09
CA PHE A 184 -7.11 -23.70 -2.20
C PHE A 184 -7.62 -24.01 -0.80
N GLU A 185 -7.42 -25.25 -0.37
CA GLU A 185 -7.91 -25.78 0.91
C GLU A 185 -6.94 -25.58 2.07
N ASN A 186 -5.95 -24.68 1.90
CA ASN A 186 -4.92 -24.41 2.90
C ASN A 186 -4.11 -25.66 3.31
N THR A 187 -3.95 -26.60 2.37
CA THR A 187 -3.12 -27.81 2.55
C THR A 187 -1.98 -27.83 1.54
N GLN A 188 -0.86 -28.47 1.92
CA GLN A 188 0.27 -28.68 0.99
C GLN A 188 -0.16 -29.41 -0.28
N SER A 189 -1.04 -30.41 -0.17
CA SER A 189 -1.54 -31.17 -1.31
C SER A 189 -2.28 -30.26 -2.30
N SER A 190 -3.23 -29.45 -1.81
CA SER A 190 -3.95 -28.50 -2.67
C SER A 190 -3.01 -27.46 -3.30
N ALA A 191 -1.99 -26.99 -2.56
CA ALA A 191 -1.03 -26.03 -3.10
C ALA A 191 -0.18 -26.63 -4.23
N ILE A 192 0.29 -27.87 -4.07
CA ILE A 192 1.02 -28.61 -5.10
C ILE A 192 0.13 -28.84 -6.32
N GLU A 193 -1.10 -29.31 -6.13
CA GLU A 193 -2.05 -29.55 -7.21
C GLU A 193 -2.32 -28.27 -8.03
N ILE A 194 -2.48 -27.13 -7.36
CA ILE A 194 -2.64 -25.83 -8.00
C ILE A 194 -1.44 -25.49 -8.88
N LEU A 195 -0.21 -25.77 -8.41
CA LEU A 195 1.00 -25.53 -9.21
C LEU A 195 1.14 -26.50 -10.39
N THR A 196 0.83 -27.78 -10.20
CA THR A 196 1.01 -28.82 -11.23
C THR A 196 -0.12 -28.85 -12.26
N GLY A 197 -1.33 -28.42 -11.88
CA GLY A 197 -2.54 -28.44 -12.72
C GLY A 197 -2.61 -27.30 -13.73
N ILE A 198 -1.55 -27.04 -14.48
CA ILE A 198 -1.56 -26.09 -15.60
C ILE A 198 -1.25 -26.90 -16.86
N THR A 199 -2.02 -26.69 -17.93
CA THR A 199 -2.10 -27.58 -19.11
C THR A 199 -1.58 -26.97 -20.40
N TYR A 200 -1.34 -25.65 -20.50
CA TYR A 200 -1.01 -24.96 -21.76
C TYR A 200 0.18 -24.01 -21.63
N TRP A 201 1.40 -24.54 -21.77
CA TRP A 201 2.65 -23.86 -21.39
C TRP A 201 3.42 -23.17 -22.53
N ALA A 202 2.95 -23.30 -23.77
CA ALA A 202 3.69 -22.94 -24.98
C ALA A 202 3.56 -21.46 -25.41
N TYR A 203 2.70 -20.65 -24.79
CA TYR A 203 2.37 -19.31 -25.29
C TYR A 203 2.12 -18.27 -24.20
N VAL A 204 3.08 -18.04 -23.31
CA VAL A 204 3.06 -16.82 -22.49
C VAL A 204 4.26 -15.97 -22.89
N LEU A 205 3.98 -14.95 -23.71
CA LEU A 205 4.95 -13.94 -24.10
C LEU A 205 5.38 -13.19 -22.83
N SER A 206 6.69 -12.98 -22.71
CA SER A 206 7.29 -12.01 -21.79
C SER A 206 6.51 -10.69 -21.85
N TYR A 207 5.90 -10.29 -20.74
CA TYR A 207 5.14 -9.06 -20.66
C TYR A 207 6.04 -7.93 -20.17
N THR A 208 6.20 -6.92 -21.02
CA THR A 208 6.62 -5.58 -20.63
C THR A 208 5.37 -4.69 -20.56
N PHE A 209 5.22 -3.92 -19.49
CA PHE A 209 4.13 -2.95 -19.36
C PHE A 209 4.29 -1.86 -20.43
N GLY A 210 3.53 -1.99 -21.53
CA GLY A 210 3.45 -0.95 -22.56
C GLY A 210 2.82 0.34 -22.02
N SER A 211 3.16 1.48 -22.63
CA SER A 211 2.67 2.81 -22.25
C SER A 211 1.14 2.92 -22.27
N GLN A 212 0.45 2.28 -23.22
CA GLN A 212 -1.01 2.29 -23.30
C GLN A 212 -1.68 1.49 -22.15
N ARG A 213 -1.10 0.34 -21.75
CA ARG A 213 -1.63 -0.45 -20.62
C ARG A 213 -1.34 0.22 -19.28
N ASN A 214 -0.21 0.92 -19.18
CA ASN A 214 0.07 1.82 -18.07
C ASN A 214 -1.01 2.90 -17.95
N SER A 215 -1.60 3.38 -19.05
CA SER A 215 -2.70 4.35 -19.01
C SER A 215 -3.98 3.78 -18.37
N LEU A 216 -4.39 2.55 -18.69
CA LEU A 216 -5.59 1.94 -18.09
C LEU A 216 -5.42 1.65 -16.60
N ILE A 217 -4.26 1.12 -16.21
CA ILE A 217 -3.97 0.87 -14.79
C ILE A 217 -3.87 2.22 -14.05
N ALA A 218 -3.23 3.22 -14.65
CA ALA A 218 -3.17 4.58 -14.12
C ALA A 218 -4.58 5.17 -13.87
N GLN A 219 -5.53 4.97 -14.79
CA GLN A 219 -6.93 5.39 -14.60
C GLN A 219 -7.63 4.70 -13.42
N LEU A 220 -7.19 3.49 -13.04
CA LEU A 220 -7.76 2.74 -11.91
C LEU A 220 -7.14 3.13 -10.57
N VAL A 221 -5.81 3.30 -10.51
CA VAL A 221 -5.08 3.57 -9.25
C VAL A 221 -4.98 5.05 -8.91
N PHE A 222 -5.09 5.95 -9.89
CA PHE A 222 -5.01 7.40 -9.63
C PHE A 222 -6.18 7.92 -8.77
N PRO A 223 -7.46 7.58 -9.06
CA PRO A 223 -8.57 7.96 -8.18
C PRO A 223 -8.44 7.37 -6.77
N GLU A 224 -7.92 6.13 -6.66
CA GLU A 224 -7.68 5.49 -5.37
C GLU A 224 -6.66 6.26 -4.53
N LEU A 225 -5.59 6.75 -5.14
CA LEU A 225 -4.59 7.58 -4.48
C LEU A 225 -5.19 8.92 -4.02
N LEU A 226 -6.04 9.55 -4.85
CA LEU A 226 -6.73 10.78 -4.46
C LEU A 226 -7.67 10.56 -3.28
N ASP A 227 -8.46 9.47 -3.30
CA ASP A 227 -9.34 9.09 -2.20
C ASP A 227 -8.53 8.88 -0.91
N ARG A 228 -7.36 8.23 -0.99
CA ARG A 228 -6.47 8.06 0.18
C ARG A 228 -5.97 9.37 0.73
N ILE A 229 -5.56 10.30 -0.12
CA ILE A 229 -5.11 11.64 0.30
C ILE A 229 -6.25 12.36 1.01
N GLN A 230 -7.44 12.39 0.41
CA GLN A 230 -8.61 13.05 0.97
C GLN A 230 -9.03 12.41 2.31
N ASN A 231 -9.12 11.09 2.39
CA ASN A 231 -9.50 10.38 3.62
C ASN A 231 -8.47 10.60 4.73
N SER A 232 -7.17 10.57 4.41
CA SER A 232 -6.10 10.82 5.40
C SER A 232 -6.11 12.27 5.88
N GLN A 233 -6.45 13.24 5.02
CA GLN A 233 -6.63 14.64 5.43
C GLN A 233 -7.79 14.79 6.42
N GLN A 234 -8.92 14.13 6.17
CA GLN A 234 -10.08 14.15 7.07
C GLN A 234 -9.75 13.49 8.42
N GLU A 235 -9.10 12.32 8.38
CA GLU A 235 -8.62 11.60 9.57
C GLU A 235 -7.66 12.48 10.40
N ARG A 236 -6.68 13.11 9.74
CA ARG A 236 -5.75 14.04 10.38
C ARG A 236 -6.46 15.21 11.05
N GLN A 237 -7.43 15.82 10.36
CA GLN A 237 -8.18 16.95 10.91
C GLN A 237 -8.95 16.55 12.17
N ALA A 238 -9.56 15.37 12.19
CA ALA A 238 -10.25 14.86 13.37
C ALA A 238 -9.28 14.70 14.56
N TYR A 239 -8.10 14.12 14.34
CA TYR A 239 -7.08 14.02 15.38
C TYR A 239 -6.58 15.37 15.87
N LEU A 240 -6.44 16.35 14.97
CA LEU A 240 -6.04 17.69 15.35
C LEU A 240 -7.10 18.39 16.22
N ASP A 241 -8.37 18.26 15.86
CA ASP A 241 -9.47 18.83 16.61
C ASP A 241 -9.57 18.22 18.01
N ASP A 242 -9.37 16.91 18.14
CA ASP A 242 -9.34 16.26 19.46
C ASP A 242 -8.10 16.67 20.27
N ARG A 243 -6.93 16.80 19.65
CA ARG A 243 -5.73 17.36 20.33
C ARG A 243 -5.96 18.80 20.80
N ILE A 244 -6.67 19.62 20.03
CA ILE A 244 -7.05 20.98 20.44
C ILE A 244 -7.96 20.95 21.68
N ARG A 245 -8.93 20.02 21.74
CA ARG A 245 -9.82 19.85 22.91
C ARG A 245 -9.04 19.49 24.17
N LEU A 246 -8.00 18.65 24.05
CA LEU A 246 -7.14 18.25 25.16
C LEU A 246 -6.29 19.40 25.76
N LEU A 247 -6.15 20.53 25.05
CA LEU A 247 -5.54 21.73 25.62
C LEU A 247 -6.39 22.34 26.74
N SER A 248 -7.71 22.14 26.70
CA SER A 248 -8.64 22.60 27.74
C SER A 248 -8.95 21.53 28.77
N ASN A 249 -9.06 20.26 28.35
CA ASN A 249 -9.36 19.13 29.22
C ASN A 249 -8.30 18.02 29.05
N PRO A 250 -7.20 18.04 29.83
CA PRO A 250 -6.10 17.12 29.62
C PRO A 250 -6.43 15.69 30.01
N ASP A 251 -6.03 14.77 29.14
CA ASP A 251 -6.02 13.33 29.34
C ASP A 251 -4.69 12.80 28.76
N PRO A 252 -3.70 12.44 29.61
CA PRO A 252 -2.37 12.04 29.14
C PRO A 252 -2.36 10.79 28.27
N ASP A 253 -3.25 9.82 28.55
CA ASP A 253 -3.31 8.55 27.81
C ASP A 253 -3.90 8.77 26.42
N LEU A 254 -4.95 9.58 26.35
CA LEU A 254 -5.55 9.98 25.07
C LEU A 254 -4.61 10.91 24.27
N GLU A 255 -3.91 11.84 24.92
CA GLU A 255 -2.94 12.73 24.26
C GLU A 255 -1.81 11.94 23.61
N SER A 256 -1.26 10.95 24.32
CA SER A 256 -0.22 10.07 23.77
C SER A 256 -0.74 9.30 22.56
N THR A 257 -1.92 8.69 22.67
CA THR A 257 -2.53 7.90 21.57
C THR A 257 -2.77 8.78 20.34
N LEU A 258 -3.41 9.93 20.51
CA LEU A 258 -3.67 10.87 19.42
C LEU A 258 -2.40 11.42 18.79
N MET A 259 -1.35 11.65 19.58
CA MET A 259 -0.06 12.10 19.04
C MET A 259 0.56 11.04 18.13
N HIS A 260 0.51 9.76 18.51
CA HIS A 260 1.01 8.66 17.67
C HIS A 260 0.18 8.49 16.40
N SER A 261 -1.16 8.47 16.52
CA SER A 261 -2.05 8.35 15.36
C SER A 261 -1.94 9.54 14.40
N HIS A 262 -1.83 10.77 14.93
CA HIS A 262 -1.62 11.95 14.09
C HIS A 262 -0.30 11.89 13.33
N ARG A 263 0.79 11.41 13.96
CA ARG A 263 2.08 11.24 13.30
C ARG A 263 2.04 10.15 12.22
N ASP A 264 1.39 9.02 12.50
CA ASP A 264 1.20 7.94 11.51
C ASP A 264 0.44 8.45 10.28
N VAL A 265 -0.65 9.21 10.49
CA VAL A 265 -1.40 9.83 9.38
C VAL A 265 -0.54 10.85 8.61
N ASP A 266 0.24 11.69 9.30
CA ASP A 266 1.15 12.65 8.65
C ASP A 266 2.16 11.93 7.74
N GLU A 267 2.74 10.82 8.21
CA GLU A 267 3.70 10.00 7.45
C GLU A 267 3.04 9.35 6.22
N ARG A 268 1.86 8.72 6.40
CA ARG A 268 1.08 8.14 5.30
C ARG A 268 0.71 9.19 4.26
N LEU A 269 0.21 10.35 4.70
CA LEU A 269 -0.21 11.45 3.83
C LEU A 269 0.96 12.04 3.06
N ALA A 270 2.13 12.22 3.70
CA ALA A 270 3.34 12.66 3.02
C ALA A 270 3.79 11.68 1.92
N ASN A 271 3.68 10.37 2.18
CA ASN A 271 3.99 9.34 1.19
C ASN A 271 3.01 9.36 0.01
N TYR A 272 1.70 9.49 0.27
CA TYR A 272 0.71 9.58 -0.81
C TYR A 272 0.88 10.85 -1.66
N ILE A 273 1.21 11.98 -1.03
CA ILE A 273 1.50 13.23 -1.75
C ILE A 273 2.75 13.09 -2.62
N HIS A 274 3.80 12.43 -2.12
CA HIS A 274 5.00 12.14 -2.91
C HIS A 274 4.67 11.27 -4.12
N GLN A 275 3.89 10.21 -3.93
CA GLN A 275 3.43 9.33 -5.02
C GLN A 275 2.60 10.09 -6.05
N LEU A 276 1.75 11.04 -5.61
CA LEU A 276 0.95 11.87 -6.51
C LEU A 276 1.83 12.79 -7.36
N VAL A 277 2.88 13.35 -6.76
CA VAL A 277 3.88 14.19 -7.47
C VAL A 277 4.67 13.36 -8.47
N GLU A 278 5.14 12.17 -8.09
CA GLU A 278 5.86 11.25 -8.96
C GLU A 278 5.00 10.67 -10.08
N PHE A 279 3.68 10.57 -9.87
CA PHE A 279 2.74 10.12 -10.90
C PHE A 279 2.80 10.99 -12.16
N GLY A 280 3.11 12.28 -12.00
CA GLY A 280 3.34 13.20 -13.11
C GLY A 280 2.03 13.61 -13.81
N THR A 281 1.87 13.26 -15.08
CA THR A 281 0.70 13.64 -15.87
C THR A 281 -0.51 12.81 -15.44
N PRO A 282 -1.67 13.43 -15.13
CA PRO A 282 -2.88 12.71 -14.77
C PRO A 282 -3.37 11.85 -15.94
N PRO A 283 -4.09 10.74 -15.69
CA PRO A 283 -4.68 9.93 -16.74
C PRO A 283 -5.70 10.71 -17.58
N GLU A 284 -5.91 10.27 -18.83
CA GLU A 284 -6.95 10.86 -19.69
C GLU A 284 -8.32 10.88 -19.01
N GLY A 285 -9.06 11.98 -19.21
CA GLY A 285 -10.37 12.20 -18.58
C GLY A 285 -10.31 12.77 -17.16
N VAL A 286 -9.12 12.89 -16.55
CA VAL A 286 -8.94 13.48 -15.23
C VAL A 286 -8.43 14.91 -15.34
N ASN A 287 -9.34 15.89 -15.15
CA ASN A 287 -9.01 17.32 -15.18
C ASN A 287 -8.56 17.84 -13.81
N VAL A 288 -7.52 17.23 -13.23
CA VAL A 288 -6.88 17.74 -12.01
C VAL A 288 -5.38 17.90 -12.24
N ASN A 289 -4.77 18.89 -11.60
CA ASN A 289 -3.32 19.05 -11.61
C ASN A 289 -2.72 18.41 -10.34
N PRO A 290 -1.98 17.28 -10.44
CA PRO A 290 -1.39 16.59 -9.29
C PRO A 290 -0.49 17.49 -8.44
N GLN A 291 0.29 18.38 -9.06
CA GLN A 291 1.15 19.34 -8.36
C GLN A 291 0.34 20.35 -7.55
N SER A 292 -0.77 20.85 -8.11
CA SER A 292 -1.65 21.78 -7.40
C SER A 292 -2.33 21.11 -6.20
N ILE A 293 -2.79 19.86 -6.35
CA ILE A 293 -3.39 19.10 -5.24
C ILE A 293 -2.34 18.83 -4.16
N ALA A 294 -1.13 18.39 -4.55
CA ALA A 294 -0.03 18.13 -3.63
C ALA A 294 0.33 19.40 -2.84
N TYR A 295 0.51 20.53 -3.52
CA TYR A 295 0.82 21.81 -2.88
C TYR A 295 -0.28 22.26 -1.94
N GLN A 296 -1.56 22.24 -2.37
CA GLN A 296 -2.68 22.65 -1.53
C GLN A 296 -2.80 21.75 -0.28
N SER A 297 -2.55 20.46 -0.44
CA SER A 297 -2.54 19.49 0.66
C SER A 297 -1.48 19.84 1.69
N LEU A 298 -0.23 20.07 1.25
CA LEU A 298 0.88 20.44 2.12
C LEU A 298 0.68 21.82 2.76
N LEU A 299 0.07 22.75 2.04
CA LEU A 299 -0.26 24.09 2.54
C LEU A 299 -1.27 23.99 3.68
N ASN A 300 -2.35 23.24 3.51
CA ASN A 300 -3.36 23.01 4.55
C ASN A 300 -2.72 22.36 5.79
N ILE A 301 -1.93 21.30 5.61
CA ILE A 301 -1.20 20.61 6.70
C ILE A 301 -0.31 21.60 7.48
N THR A 302 0.39 22.49 6.77
CA THR A 302 1.29 23.48 7.38
C THR A 302 0.50 24.57 8.13
N LEU A 303 -0.61 25.05 7.55
CA LEU A 303 -1.51 26.02 8.18
C LEU A 303 -2.16 25.46 9.45
N ASP A 304 -2.57 24.20 9.42
CA ASP A 304 -3.14 23.50 10.58
C ASP A 304 -2.11 23.36 11.71
N SER A 305 -0.88 22.99 11.36
CA SER A 305 0.22 22.89 12.33
C SER A 305 0.51 24.26 12.95
N GLN A 306 0.52 25.31 12.14
CA GLN A 306 0.64 26.69 12.59
C GLN A 306 -0.51 27.07 13.54
N LYS A 307 -1.77 26.79 13.17
CA LYS A 307 -2.95 27.06 14.01
C LYS A 307 -2.85 26.35 15.36
N PHE A 308 -2.37 25.11 15.39
CA PHE A 308 -2.20 24.36 16.64
C PHE A 308 -1.17 25.01 17.57
N VAL A 309 -0.02 25.41 17.03
CA VAL A 309 1.00 26.16 17.79
C VAL A 309 0.40 27.43 18.42
N HIS A 310 -0.30 28.24 17.64
CA HIS A 310 -0.94 29.47 18.15
C HIS A 310 -2.02 29.18 19.20
N THR A 311 -2.72 28.05 19.07
CA THR A 311 -3.74 27.64 20.04
C THR A 311 -3.09 27.30 21.38
N ILE A 312 -1.95 26.62 21.38
CA ILE A 312 -1.19 26.33 22.61
C ILE A 312 -0.63 27.63 23.22
N GLU A 313 -0.07 28.53 22.41
CA GLU A 313 0.42 29.84 22.88
C GLU A 313 -0.69 30.67 23.53
N LYS A 314 -1.89 30.66 22.94
CA LYS A 314 -3.08 31.31 23.50
C LYS A 314 -3.51 30.64 24.82
N ALA A 315 -3.50 29.31 24.89
CA ALA A 315 -3.80 28.61 26.14
C ALA A 315 -2.78 28.96 27.24
N LEU A 316 -1.49 29.06 26.90
CA LEU A 316 -0.43 29.46 27.83
C LEU A 316 -0.59 30.90 28.35
N SER A 317 -1.03 31.84 27.51
CA SER A 317 -1.21 33.25 27.91
C SER A 317 -2.46 33.46 28.77
N GLN A 318 -3.45 32.58 28.67
CA GLN A 318 -4.69 32.62 29.45
C GLN A 318 -4.59 31.95 30.83
N LEU A 319 -3.50 31.22 31.12
CA LEU A 319 -3.33 30.55 32.42
C LEU A 319 -3.07 31.57 33.56
N PRO A 320 -3.79 31.46 34.70
CA PRO A 320 -3.57 32.34 35.85
C PRO A 320 -2.19 32.11 36.47
N SER A 321 -1.58 33.16 37.04
CA SER A 321 -0.28 33.08 37.73
C SER A 321 -0.42 32.58 39.17
N LEU A 322 -1.00 31.39 39.34
CA LEU A 322 -1.19 30.73 40.64
C LEU A 322 -0.26 29.50 40.73
N PRO A 323 0.20 29.10 41.94
CA PRO A 323 1.03 27.90 42.09
C PRO A 323 0.40 26.63 41.50
N SER A 324 -0.94 26.53 41.56
CA SER A 324 -1.74 25.43 40.99
C SER A 324 -1.66 25.34 39.45
N SER A 325 -1.30 26.41 38.75
CA SER A 325 -1.15 26.40 37.28
C SER A 325 0.26 26.03 36.80
N THR A 326 1.22 25.89 37.72
CA THR A 326 2.64 25.64 37.38
C THR A 326 2.83 24.31 36.64
N LEU A 327 2.13 23.25 37.08
CA LEU A 327 2.17 21.95 36.43
C LEU A 327 1.60 22.04 35.01
N ARG A 328 0.40 22.61 34.87
CA ARG A 328 -0.26 22.78 33.57
C ARG A 328 0.55 23.62 32.60
N LYS A 329 1.17 24.70 33.08
CA LYS A 329 2.08 25.54 32.29
C LYS A 329 3.30 24.77 31.80
N THR A 330 3.79 23.82 32.58
CA THR A 330 4.93 22.97 32.22
C THR A 330 4.54 21.96 31.14
N GLU A 331 3.37 21.32 31.27
CA GLU A 331 2.79 20.44 30.26
C GLU A 331 2.59 21.15 28.92
N LEU A 332 1.87 22.28 28.91
CA LEU A 332 1.61 23.03 27.68
C LEU A 332 2.91 23.52 27.01
N LYS A 333 3.94 23.87 27.77
CA LYS A 333 5.28 24.19 27.21
C LYS A 333 5.94 22.98 26.56
N LYS A 334 5.75 21.77 27.10
CA LYS A 334 6.23 20.52 26.49
C LYS A 334 5.47 20.25 25.20
N THR A 335 4.14 20.35 25.21
CA THR A 335 3.29 20.19 24.02
C THR A 335 3.63 21.23 22.95
N LEU A 336 3.89 22.48 23.33
CA LEU A 336 4.32 23.55 22.41
C LEU A 336 5.63 23.20 21.69
N ARG A 337 6.63 22.68 22.41
CA ARG A 337 7.92 22.27 21.80
C ARG A 337 7.71 21.15 20.77
N VAL A 338 6.85 20.18 21.07
CA VAL A 338 6.51 19.10 20.13
C VAL A 338 5.80 19.68 18.91
N ALA A 339 4.78 20.53 19.11
CA ALA A 339 4.02 21.16 18.04
C ALA A 339 4.88 22.05 17.11
N ILE A 340 5.85 22.79 17.64
CA ILE A 340 6.83 23.54 16.84
C ILE A 340 7.69 22.58 16.01
N GLY A 341 8.10 21.45 16.60
CA GLY A 341 8.81 20.39 15.88
C GLY A 341 8.00 19.83 14.71
N ASP A 342 6.72 19.53 14.93
CA ASP A 342 5.79 19.04 13.91
C ASP A 342 5.58 20.12 12.81
N TYR A 343 5.39 21.38 13.19
CA TYR A 343 5.29 22.51 12.26
C TYR A 343 6.53 22.67 11.37
N ILE A 344 7.74 22.52 11.92
CA ILE A 344 8.97 22.57 11.12
C ILE A 344 8.96 21.44 10.08
N THR A 345 8.54 20.23 10.44
CA THR A 345 8.48 19.08 9.52
C THR A 345 7.48 19.33 8.38
N THR A 346 6.30 19.89 8.67
CA THR A 346 5.28 20.20 7.66
C THR A 346 5.72 21.35 6.77
N TYR A 347 6.35 22.39 7.34
CA TYR A 347 6.97 23.49 6.59
C TYR A 347 8.04 22.98 5.61
N VAL A 348 8.93 22.08 6.05
CA VAL A 348 9.94 21.48 5.17
C VAL A 348 9.27 20.74 4.01
N SER A 349 8.22 19.96 4.29
CA SER A 349 7.50 19.19 3.28
C SER A 349 6.85 20.10 2.23
N LEU A 350 6.17 21.17 2.66
CA LEU A 350 5.59 22.20 1.76
C LEU A 350 6.62 22.79 0.80
N HIS A 351 7.85 23.04 1.26
CA HIS A 351 8.88 23.69 0.45
C HIS A 351 9.78 22.72 -0.34
N THR A 352 9.57 21.40 -0.20
CA THR A 352 10.45 20.39 -0.83
C THR A 352 9.70 19.38 -1.69
N LEU A 353 8.43 19.06 -1.40
CA LEU A 353 7.70 17.99 -2.09
C LEU A 353 6.86 18.49 -3.28
N ALA A 354 6.33 19.71 -3.24
CA ALA A 354 5.51 20.25 -4.32
C ALA A 354 5.83 21.72 -4.57
N ALA A 355 5.84 22.12 -5.85
CA ALA A 355 6.04 23.51 -6.22
C ALA A 355 4.71 24.31 -6.08
N PRO A 356 4.76 25.57 -5.63
CA PRO A 356 3.59 26.43 -5.62
C PRO A 356 3.03 26.60 -7.05
N PRO A 357 1.71 26.52 -7.24
CA PRO A 357 1.08 26.88 -8.52
C PRO A 357 1.47 28.29 -8.95
N PHE A 358 1.60 28.50 -10.26
CA PHE A 358 1.94 29.80 -10.81
C PHE A 358 0.96 30.87 -10.32
N GLY A 359 1.47 31.99 -9.80
CA GLY A 359 0.67 33.10 -9.28
C GLY A 359 0.08 32.89 -7.88
N SER A 360 0.34 31.76 -7.22
CA SER A 360 -0.07 31.58 -5.82
C SER A 360 0.73 32.48 -4.87
N PRO A 361 0.09 33.09 -3.84
CA PRO A 361 0.81 33.89 -2.87
C PRO A 361 1.78 33.02 -2.06
N PRO A 362 2.95 33.54 -1.68
CA PRO A 362 3.88 32.80 -0.85
C PRO A 362 3.27 32.49 0.51
N PHE A 363 3.54 31.30 1.03
CA PHE A 363 3.19 30.96 2.41
C PHE A 363 3.88 31.93 3.37
N THR A 364 3.09 32.56 4.26
CA THR A 364 3.60 33.50 5.25
C THR A 364 3.66 32.82 6.63
N PRO A 365 4.86 32.47 7.14
CA PRO A 365 5.00 31.87 8.45
C PRO A 365 4.71 32.89 9.56
N THR A 366 3.86 32.53 10.53
CA THR A 366 3.58 33.37 11.71
C THR A 366 4.08 32.77 13.02
N VAL A 367 4.51 31.50 13.01
CA VAL A 367 5.13 30.84 14.17
C VAL A 367 6.49 31.48 14.46
N LYS A 368 6.72 31.91 15.70
CA LYS A 368 8.01 32.43 16.15
C LYS A 368 8.95 31.28 16.48
N LEU A 369 10.01 31.13 15.69
CA LEU A 369 11.03 30.10 15.87
C LEU A 369 12.21 30.64 16.68
N THR A 370 12.77 29.81 17.56
CA THR A 370 14.02 30.13 18.26
C THR A 370 15.23 29.94 17.33
N THR A 371 16.41 30.38 17.77
CA THR A 371 17.67 30.12 17.04
C THR A 371 17.90 28.63 16.82
N ALA A 372 17.61 27.79 17.82
CA ALA A 372 17.74 26.34 17.72
C ALA A 372 16.77 25.75 16.69
N ASP A 373 15.53 26.24 16.67
CA ASP A 373 14.51 25.81 15.70
C ASP A 373 14.91 26.17 14.26
N HIS A 374 15.46 27.37 14.05
CA HIS A 374 15.99 27.77 12.74
C HIS A 374 17.15 26.90 12.27
N ILE A 375 18.05 26.49 13.16
CA ILE A 375 19.13 25.55 12.84
C ILE A 375 18.54 24.19 12.41
N LYS A 376 17.57 23.68 13.18
CA LYS A 376 16.88 22.42 12.87
C LYS A 376 16.18 22.48 11.51
N LEU A 377 15.42 23.55 11.25
CA LEU A 377 14.73 23.78 9.98
C LEU A 377 15.71 23.73 8.79
N LYS A 378 16.80 24.50 8.85
CA LYS A 378 17.82 24.52 7.78
C LYS A 378 18.43 23.13 7.54
N SER A 379 18.74 22.41 8.62
CA SER A 379 19.29 21.05 8.53
C SER A 379 18.31 20.09 7.85
N LEU A 380 17.04 20.11 8.24
CA LEU A 380 16.01 19.24 7.68
C LEU A 380 15.71 19.57 6.21
N MET A 381 15.63 20.85 5.84
CA MET A 381 15.47 21.25 4.43
C MET A 381 16.59 20.69 3.56
N LYS A 382 17.85 20.83 4.00
CA LYS A 382 19.01 20.31 3.26
C LYS A 382 18.98 18.78 3.16
N ALA A 383 18.68 18.09 4.26
CA ALA A 383 18.58 16.63 4.27
C ALA A 383 17.49 16.13 3.31
N LYS A 384 16.31 16.75 3.33
CA LYS A 384 15.19 16.37 2.46
C LYS A 384 15.49 16.63 0.98
N GLN A 385 16.12 17.77 0.66
CA GLN A 385 16.56 18.05 -0.72
C GLN A 385 17.60 17.05 -1.22
N LEU A 386 18.54 16.62 -0.36
CA LEU A 386 19.51 15.58 -0.71
C LEU A 386 18.84 14.23 -0.95
N GLN A 387 17.88 13.86 -0.08
CA GLN A 387 17.11 12.63 -0.22
C GLN A 387 16.32 12.59 -1.53
N LEU A 388 15.62 13.67 -1.87
CA LEU A 388 14.86 13.77 -3.12
C LEU A 388 15.77 13.71 -4.36
N ARG A 389 16.95 14.32 -4.30
CA ARG A 389 17.95 14.22 -5.38
C ARG A 389 18.53 12.81 -5.54
N TRP A 390 18.64 12.06 -4.44
CA TRP A 390 19.10 10.67 -4.47
C TRP A 390 18.05 9.77 -5.12
N ASN A 391 16.77 9.94 -4.75
CA ASN A 391 15.66 9.14 -5.30
C ASN A 391 15.38 9.42 -6.79
N ALA A 392 15.78 10.58 -7.30
CA ALA A 392 15.64 10.95 -8.71
C ALA A 392 16.76 10.39 -9.63
N ARG A 393 17.75 9.68 -9.07
CA ARG A 393 18.83 8.98 -9.80
C ARG A 393 18.51 7.50 -9.86
#